data_AF-A0A370I044-F1
#
_entry.id   AF-A0A370I044-F1
#
_cell.length_a   1.000
_cell.length_b   1.000
_cell.length_c   1.000
_cell.angle_alpha   90.00
_cell.angle_beta   90.00
_cell.angle_gamma   90.00
#
_symmetry.space_group_name_H-M   'P 1'
#
loop_
_entity.id
_entity.type
_entity.pdbx_description
1 polymer ?
#
loop_
_entity_poly.entity_id
_entity_poly.type
_entity_poly.pdbx_seq_one_letter_code
_entity_poly.pdbx_strand_id
1 'polypeptide(L)'
;MDPVTAAVVAAVAAGALAGATQTASQLVKDAYDRLEGLLSRKYRDVDVTGVERRPNSDAKKESLAEDLDDAGAGGDSELAEAAAAVLEAVRQHAPQVLIGVDVKGLVAAALEISDIESTGNGVRLTDSNIAGHTKIAGVRAGFSGPPDPTAARS
;
A
#
# COMPACT_ATOMS: atom_id res chain seq x y z
N MET A 1 15.14 -14.89 1.57
CA MET A 1 13.81 -14.66 2.15
C MET A 1 12.77 -15.30 1.28
N ASP A 2 11.98 -16.18 1.88
CA ASP A 2 10.82 -16.82 1.24
C ASP A 2 9.66 -15.82 1.01
N PRO A 3 8.78 -16.01 0.00
CA PRO A 3 7.64 -15.13 -0.24
C PRO A 3 6.69 -14.95 0.95
N VAL A 4 6.47 -15.97 1.78
CA VAL A 4 5.62 -15.89 2.97
C VAL A 4 6.28 -15.01 4.02
N THR A 5 7.58 -15.23 4.30
CA THR A 5 8.36 -14.39 5.21
C THR A 5 8.32 -12.92 4.78
N ALA A 6 8.53 -12.66 3.48
CA ALA A 6 8.45 -11.31 2.93
C ALA A 6 7.07 -10.66 3.12
N ALA A 7 6.00 -11.43 2.87
CA ALA A 7 4.63 -10.96 3.06
C ALA A 7 4.35 -10.62 4.54
N VAL A 8 4.81 -11.45 5.48
CA VAL A 8 4.62 -11.23 6.92
C VAL A 8 5.36 -9.99 7.39
N VAL A 9 6.63 -9.83 7.02
CA VAL A 9 7.43 -8.65 7.38
C VAL A 9 6.79 -7.37 6.81
N ALA A 10 6.31 -7.42 5.57
CA ALA A 10 5.60 -6.31 4.95
C ALA A 10 4.28 -6.00 5.69
N ALA A 11 3.50 -7.03 6.03
CA ALA A 11 2.25 -6.90 6.77
C ALA A 11 2.46 -6.29 8.16
N VAL A 12 3.50 -6.73 8.89
CA VAL A 12 3.83 -6.17 10.20
C VAL A 12 4.20 -4.69 10.11
N ALA A 13 5.08 -4.33 9.17
CA ALA A 13 5.45 -2.94 8.96
C ALA A 13 4.27 -2.06 8.53
N ALA A 14 3.46 -2.54 7.57
CA ALA A 14 2.30 -1.80 7.06
C ALA A 14 1.18 -1.67 8.11
N GLY A 15 0.89 -2.74 8.84
CA GLY A 15 -0.09 -2.77 9.93
C GLY A 15 0.31 -1.82 11.06
N ALA A 16 1.58 -1.84 11.47
CA ALA A 16 2.09 -0.91 12.48
C ALA A 16 2.01 0.56 12.03
N LEU A 17 2.37 0.85 10.77
CA LEU A 17 2.23 2.21 10.20
C LEU A 17 0.78 2.68 10.17
N ALA A 18 -0.13 1.82 9.70
CA ALA A 18 -1.54 2.15 9.60
C ALA A 18 -2.17 2.30 11.00
N GLY A 19 -1.88 1.38 11.91
CA GLY A 19 -2.36 1.36 13.30
C GLY A 19 -1.84 2.52 14.15
N ALA A 20 -0.69 3.11 13.81
CA ALA A 20 -0.18 4.31 14.46
C ALA A 20 -1.04 5.57 14.19
N THR A 21 -1.92 5.54 13.18
CA THR A 21 -2.83 6.64 12.89
C THR A 21 -4.12 6.51 13.70
N GLN A 22 -4.68 7.63 14.19
CA GLN A 22 -5.99 7.62 14.86
C GLN A 22 -7.15 7.22 13.94
N THR A 23 -6.92 7.23 12.63
CA THR A 23 -7.90 6.92 11.60
C THR A 23 -7.94 5.44 11.22
N ALA A 24 -7.01 4.61 11.71
CA ALA A 24 -6.94 3.19 11.37
C ALA A 24 -8.32 2.53 11.50
N SER A 25 -8.83 2.00 10.39
CA SER A 25 -10.13 1.34 10.37
C SER A 25 -10.12 0.11 11.27
N GLN A 26 -11.29 -0.24 11.83
CA GLN A 26 -11.43 -1.45 12.64
C GLN A 26 -10.99 -2.70 11.85
N LEU A 27 -11.21 -2.71 10.53
CA LEU A 27 -10.76 -3.77 9.64
C LEU A 27 -9.24 -3.99 9.68
N VAL A 28 -8.44 -2.92 9.71
CA VAL A 28 -6.97 -3.03 9.80
C VAL A 28 -6.56 -3.62 11.14
N LYS A 29 -7.19 -3.18 12.23
CA LYS A 29 -6.91 -3.67 13.60
C LYS A 29 -7.24 -5.15 13.72
N ASP A 30 -8.44 -5.55 13.31
CA ASP A 30 -8.89 -6.95 13.39
C ASP A 30 -8.00 -7.89 12.55
N ALA A 31 -7.58 -7.43 11.37
CA ALA A 31 -6.65 -8.20 10.52
C ALA A 31 -5.28 -8.34 11.18
N TYR A 32 -4.77 -7.26 11.80
CA TYR A 32 -3.48 -7.27 12.48
C TYR A 32 -3.48 -8.15 13.74
N ASP A 33 -4.51 -8.03 14.58
CA ASP A 33 -4.68 -8.85 15.79
C ASP A 33 -4.74 -10.34 15.44
N ARG A 34 -5.35 -10.69 14.30
CA ARG A 34 -5.36 -12.07 13.79
C ARG A 34 -3.95 -12.56 13.42
N LEU A 35 -3.16 -11.73 12.75
CA LEU A 35 -1.78 -12.05 12.37
C LEU A 35 -0.89 -12.22 13.61
N GLU A 36 -0.95 -11.27 14.56
CA GLU A 36 -0.21 -11.34 15.82
C GLU A 36 -0.62 -12.57 16.64
N GLY A 37 -1.92 -12.89 16.65
CA GLY A 37 -2.44 -14.10 17.27
C GLY A 37 -1.87 -15.39 16.65
N LEU A 38 -1.62 -15.42 15.34
CA LEU A 38 -0.99 -16.58 14.69
C LEU A 38 0.49 -16.69 15.04
N LEU A 39 1.22 -15.57 14.96
CA LEU A 39 2.63 -15.48 15.32
C LEU A 39 2.87 -15.92 16.76
N SER A 40 2.12 -15.37 17.71
CA SER A 40 2.23 -15.75 19.13
C SER A 40 1.84 -17.20 19.43
N ARG A 41 1.00 -17.84 18.61
CA ARG A 41 0.61 -19.25 18.81
C ARG A 41 1.60 -20.24 18.20
N LYS A 42 2.06 -19.98 16.97
CA LYS A 42 2.88 -20.92 16.18
C LYS A 42 4.39 -20.60 16.23
N TYR A 43 4.74 -19.33 16.40
CA TYR A 43 6.10 -18.79 16.28
C TYR A 43 6.46 -17.97 17.52
N ARG A 44 6.34 -18.59 18.71
CA ARG A 44 6.46 -17.92 20.02
C ARG A 44 7.76 -17.17 20.26
N ASP A 45 8.83 -17.60 19.59
CA ASP A 45 10.17 -17.02 19.73
C ASP A 45 10.43 -15.86 18.76
N VAL A 46 9.50 -15.57 17.84
CA VAL A 46 9.60 -14.48 16.86
C VAL A 46 9.08 -13.18 17.47
N ASP A 47 9.95 -12.16 17.58
CA ASP A 47 9.61 -10.84 18.13
C ASP A 47 9.30 -9.82 17.02
N VAL A 48 8.03 -9.43 16.90
CA VAL A 48 7.59 -8.38 15.96
C VAL A 48 7.80 -6.96 16.46
N THR A 49 8.03 -6.75 17.77
CA THR A 49 8.00 -5.41 18.40
C THR A 49 9.08 -4.48 17.86
N GLY A 50 10.17 -5.02 17.34
CA GLY A 50 11.23 -4.26 16.69
C GLY A 50 10.73 -3.53 15.43
N VAL A 51 9.92 -4.23 14.62
CA VAL A 51 9.31 -3.68 13.40
C VAL A 51 8.13 -2.78 13.76
N GLU A 52 7.30 -3.16 14.74
CA GLU A 52 6.17 -2.33 15.18
C GLU A 52 6.59 -0.94 15.63
N ARG A 53 7.68 -0.86 16.41
CA ARG A 53 8.21 0.43 16.90
C ARG A 53 8.92 1.23 15.81
N ARG A 54 9.52 0.56 14.83
CA ARG A 54 10.32 1.19 13.76
C ARG A 54 10.00 0.56 12.40
N PRO A 55 8.79 0.75 11.87
CA PRO A 55 8.31 0.03 10.69
C PRO A 55 9.02 0.44 9.39
N ASN A 56 9.77 1.55 9.38
CA ASN A 56 10.60 1.97 8.26
C ASN A 56 12.08 1.56 8.39
N SER A 57 12.46 0.81 9.43
CA SER A 57 13.86 0.41 9.65
C SER A 57 14.17 -0.90 8.94
N ASP A 58 14.95 -0.86 7.88
CA ASP A 58 15.33 -2.06 7.12
C ASP A 58 16.02 -3.10 8.01
N ALA A 59 16.95 -2.69 8.87
CA ALA A 59 17.60 -3.58 9.83
C ALA A 59 16.62 -4.31 10.80
N LYS A 60 15.45 -3.72 11.09
CA LYS A 60 14.44 -4.38 11.94
C LYS A 60 13.59 -5.37 11.13
N LYS A 61 13.30 -5.04 9.87
CA LYS A 61 12.63 -5.94 8.94
C LYS A 61 13.48 -7.15 8.60
N GLU A 62 14.78 -6.95 8.37
CA GLU A 62 15.75 -8.01 8.11
C GLU A 62 15.87 -8.96 9.31
N SER A 63 16.04 -8.41 10.53
CA SER A 63 16.05 -9.21 11.75
C SER A 63 14.78 -10.04 11.93
N LEU A 64 13.59 -9.47 11.73
CA LEU A 64 12.34 -10.22 11.81
C LEU A 64 12.27 -11.31 10.72
N ALA A 65 12.78 -11.03 9.52
CA ALA A 65 12.79 -12.01 8.44
C ALA A 65 13.71 -13.20 8.76
N GLU A 66 14.88 -12.95 9.34
CA GLU A 66 15.79 -14.00 9.81
C GLU A 66 15.12 -14.89 10.86
N ASP A 67 14.49 -14.29 11.87
CA ASP A 67 13.78 -15.03 12.93
C ASP A 67 12.64 -15.90 12.37
N LEU A 68 11.90 -15.39 11.37
CA LEU A 68 10.81 -16.11 10.70
C LEU A 68 11.32 -17.26 9.82
N ASP A 69 12.41 -17.04 9.08
CA ASP A 69 13.04 -18.06 8.24
C ASP A 69 13.61 -19.19 9.14
N ASP A 70 14.29 -18.84 10.24
CA ASP A 70 14.82 -19.80 11.22
C ASP A 70 13.70 -20.60 11.93
N ALA A 71 12.56 -19.97 12.16
CA ALA A 71 11.37 -20.63 12.72
C ALA A 71 10.58 -21.47 11.68
N GLY A 72 11.01 -21.49 10.42
CA GLY A 72 10.40 -22.28 9.35
C GLY A 72 9.05 -21.73 8.86
N ALA A 73 8.83 -20.42 8.95
CA ALA A 73 7.55 -19.79 8.58
C ALA A 73 7.25 -19.78 7.08
N GLY A 74 8.26 -19.96 6.22
CA GLY A 74 8.14 -19.85 4.76
C GLY A 74 7.09 -20.76 4.09
N GLY A 75 6.68 -21.84 4.75
CA GLY A 75 5.67 -22.77 4.21
C GLY A 75 4.25 -22.61 4.77
N ASP A 76 4.02 -21.69 5.73
CA ASP A 76 2.72 -21.62 6.42
C ASP A 76 1.70 -20.81 5.62
N SER A 77 0.79 -21.53 4.95
CA SER A 77 -0.29 -20.93 4.17
C SER A 77 -1.26 -20.11 5.02
N GLU A 78 -1.52 -20.50 6.28
CA GLU A 78 -2.40 -19.76 7.18
C GLU A 78 -1.76 -18.41 7.57
N LEU A 79 -0.44 -18.42 7.77
CA LEU A 79 0.32 -17.21 8.03
C LEU A 79 0.36 -16.30 6.80
N ALA A 80 0.55 -16.86 5.61
CA ALA A 80 0.53 -16.12 4.35
C ALA A 80 -0.82 -15.44 4.10
N GLU A 81 -1.94 -16.15 4.33
CA GLU A 81 -3.29 -15.61 4.21
C GLU A 81 -3.55 -14.47 5.21
N ALA A 82 -3.10 -14.61 6.45
CA ALA A 82 -3.24 -13.56 7.47
C ALA A 82 -2.42 -12.32 7.11
N ALA A 83 -1.19 -12.48 6.63
CA ALA A 83 -0.36 -11.37 6.16
C ALA A 83 -1.01 -10.65 4.97
N ALA A 84 -1.53 -11.39 4.00
CA ALA A 84 -2.25 -10.83 2.86
C ALA A 84 -3.49 -10.03 3.29
N ALA A 85 -4.24 -10.52 4.28
CA ALA A 85 -5.41 -9.83 4.81
C ALA A 85 -5.07 -8.46 5.43
N VAL A 86 -3.94 -8.37 6.17
CA VAL A 86 -3.45 -7.09 6.71
C VAL A 86 -3.09 -6.13 5.58
N LEU A 87 -2.30 -6.58 4.60
CA LEU A 87 -1.88 -5.75 3.46
C LEU A 87 -3.08 -5.22 2.67
N GLU A 88 -4.09 -6.07 2.48
CA GLU A 88 -5.32 -5.70 1.80
C GLU A 88 -6.15 -4.68 2.61
N ALA A 89 -6.31 -4.90 3.91
CA ALA A 89 -7.01 -3.97 4.79
C ALA A 89 -6.32 -2.59 4.80
N VAL A 90 -4.98 -2.57 4.87
CA VAL A 90 -4.19 -1.34 4.79
C VAL A 90 -4.38 -0.64 3.44
N ARG A 91 -4.38 -1.40 2.34
CA ARG A 91 -4.61 -0.86 0.98
C ARG A 91 -6.00 -0.23 0.83
N GLN A 92 -7.02 -0.85 1.42
CA GLN A 92 -8.39 -0.32 1.41
C GLN A 92 -8.54 0.92 2.31
N HIS A 93 -7.77 1.00 3.39
CA HIS A 93 -7.77 2.14 4.30
C HIS A 93 -6.92 3.31 3.80
N ALA A 94 -5.87 3.04 3.03
CA ALA A 94 -5.04 4.08 2.43
C ALA A 94 -5.92 5.02 1.60
N PRO A 95 -5.71 6.34 1.66
CA PRO A 95 -6.43 7.27 0.80
C PRO A 95 -6.25 6.80 -0.64
N GLN A 96 -7.35 6.40 -1.27
CA GLN A 96 -7.33 6.05 -2.67
C GLN A 96 -6.95 7.31 -3.43
N VAL A 97 -5.69 7.41 -3.82
CA VAL A 97 -5.23 8.46 -4.72
C VAL A 97 -5.88 8.16 -6.05
N LEU A 98 -7.02 8.80 -6.31
CA LEU A 98 -7.65 8.74 -7.61
C LEU A 98 -6.72 9.45 -8.61
N ILE A 99 -6.38 8.79 -9.70
CA ILE A 99 -5.48 9.34 -10.73
C ILE A 99 -6.19 9.19 -12.06
N GLY A 100 -6.32 10.28 -12.81
CA GLY A 100 -6.95 10.26 -14.13
C GLY A 100 -6.18 9.38 -15.12
N VAL A 101 -4.85 9.48 -15.12
CA VAL A 101 -3.97 8.63 -15.92
C VAL A 101 -2.76 8.18 -15.09
N ASP A 102 -2.58 6.88 -14.86
CA ASP A 102 -1.41 6.31 -14.18
C ASP A 102 -0.63 5.39 -15.13
N VAL A 103 0.55 5.83 -15.55
CA VAL A 103 1.43 5.14 -16.49
C VAL A 103 2.70 4.72 -15.76
N LYS A 104 3.07 3.45 -15.85
CA LYS A 104 4.30 2.91 -15.24
C LYS A 104 5.12 2.15 -16.28
N GLY A 105 6.43 2.42 -16.33
CA GLY A 105 7.36 1.66 -17.18
C GLY A 105 7.27 1.99 -18.68
N LEU A 106 6.73 3.14 -19.08
CA LEU A 106 6.54 3.45 -20.51
C LEU A 106 7.88 3.70 -21.18
N VAL A 107 8.19 2.96 -22.24
CA VAL A 107 9.27 3.31 -23.19
C VAL A 107 8.65 3.66 -24.53
N ALA A 108 8.75 4.91 -24.96
CA ALA A 108 8.09 5.38 -26.18
C ALA A 108 8.92 6.40 -26.95
N ALA A 109 8.71 6.48 -28.27
CA ALA A 109 9.26 7.57 -29.07
C ALA A 109 8.51 8.89 -28.86
N ALA A 110 7.27 8.81 -28.36
CA ALA A 110 6.45 9.97 -28.06
C ALA A 110 5.28 9.63 -27.13
N LEU A 111 4.76 10.64 -26.43
CA LEU A 111 3.58 10.55 -25.57
C LEU A 111 2.71 11.79 -25.74
N GLU A 112 1.41 11.60 -26.03
CA GLU A 112 0.41 12.67 -25.95
C GLU A 112 -0.75 12.25 -25.05
N ILE A 113 -1.04 13.07 -24.04
CA ILE A 113 -2.16 12.93 -23.11
C ILE A 113 -2.93 14.25 -23.15
N SER A 114 -4.22 14.21 -23.43
CA SER A 114 -5.07 15.41 -23.53
C SER A 114 -6.40 15.22 -22.81
N ASP A 115 -6.96 16.31 -22.30
CA ASP A 115 -8.35 16.40 -21.78
C ASP A 115 -8.67 15.43 -20.64
N ILE A 116 -7.79 15.37 -19.65
CA ILE A 116 -7.96 14.51 -18.47
C ILE A 116 -8.82 15.20 -17.42
N GLU A 117 -9.90 14.54 -16.99
CA GLU A 117 -10.71 14.96 -15.84
C GLU A 117 -10.54 13.96 -14.69
N SER A 118 -10.12 14.44 -13.52
CA SER A 118 -9.96 13.63 -12.32
C SER A 118 -10.41 14.38 -11.07
N THR A 119 -11.17 13.72 -10.20
CA THR A 119 -11.49 14.25 -8.87
C THR A 119 -10.32 14.12 -7.89
N GLY A 120 -9.30 13.33 -8.24
CA GLY A 120 -8.01 13.27 -7.57
C GLY A 120 -6.89 13.89 -8.41
N ASN A 121 -5.74 13.23 -8.47
CA ASN A 121 -4.60 13.66 -9.29
C ASN A 121 -4.90 13.51 -10.79
N GLY A 122 -4.31 14.37 -11.61
CA GLY A 122 -4.49 14.34 -13.06
C GLY A 122 -3.75 13.19 -13.74
N VAL A 123 -2.42 13.28 -13.81
CA VAL A 123 -1.57 12.31 -14.50
C VAL A 123 -0.38 11.93 -13.61
N ARG A 124 -0.05 10.64 -13.55
CA ARG A 124 1.17 10.10 -12.94
C ARG A 124 1.93 9.26 -13.95
N LEU A 125 3.22 9.53 -14.08
CA LEU A 125 4.17 8.76 -14.90
C LEU A 125 5.27 8.26 -13.97
N THR A 126 5.45 6.95 -13.89
CA THR A 126 6.45 6.28 -13.04
C THR A 126 7.39 5.47 -13.93
N ASP A 127 8.70 5.53 -13.69
CA ASP A 127 9.71 4.73 -14.39
C ASP A 127 9.60 4.77 -15.94
N SER A 128 9.29 5.93 -16.52
CA SER A 128 9.00 6.06 -17.95
C SER A 128 10.11 6.81 -18.72
N ASN A 129 10.49 6.29 -19.89
CA ASN A 129 11.47 6.86 -20.81
C ASN A 129 10.78 7.22 -22.15
N ILE A 130 10.70 8.52 -22.47
CA ILE A 130 10.12 8.99 -23.72
C ILE A 130 11.20 9.69 -24.53
N ALA A 131 11.58 9.10 -25.66
CA ALA A 131 12.73 9.52 -26.45
C ALA A 131 12.47 10.79 -27.28
N GLY A 132 11.21 11.11 -27.55
CA GLY A 132 10.81 12.23 -28.41
C GLY A 132 9.67 13.04 -27.81
N HIS A 133 8.70 13.43 -28.64
CA HIS A 133 7.73 14.45 -28.23
C HIS A 133 6.89 14.00 -27.04
N THR A 134 6.74 14.87 -26.05
CA THR A 134 5.83 14.64 -24.91
C THR A 134 4.89 15.83 -24.78
N LYS A 135 3.58 15.58 -24.81
CA LYS A 135 2.55 16.60 -24.60
C LYS A 135 1.52 16.11 -23.61
N ILE A 136 1.31 16.89 -22.55
CA ILE A 136 0.24 16.67 -21.57
C ILE A 136 -0.56 17.97 -21.51
N ALA A 137 -1.82 17.94 -21.93
CA ALA A 137 -2.67 19.13 -22.06
C ALA A 137 -4.08 18.90 -21.52
N GLY A 138 -4.80 19.98 -21.20
CA GLY A 138 -6.22 19.91 -20.81
C GLY A 138 -6.52 19.17 -19.50
N VAL A 139 -5.54 19.02 -18.59
CA VAL A 139 -5.71 18.30 -17.33
C VAL A 139 -6.48 19.14 -16.31
N ARG A 140 -7.69 18.69 -15.95
CA ARG A 140 -8.55 19.21 -14.88
C ARG A 140 -8.55 18.19 -13.73
N ALA A 141 -7.88 18.52 -12.62
CA ALA A 141 -7.67 17.63 -11.49
C ALA A 141 -8.09 18.27 -10.17
N GLY A 142 -8.38 17.46 -9.14
CA GLY A 142 -8.65 17.90 -7.78
C GLY A 142 -10.01 18.59 -7.58
N PHE A 143 -10.97 18.40 -8.48
CA PHE A 143 -12.30 18.98 -8.36
C PHE A 143 -13.26 18.03 -7.61
N SER A 144 -14.08 18.59 -6.72
CA SER A 144 -15.08 17.86 -5.96
C SER A 144 -16.40 17.77 -6.74
N GLY A 145 -16.47 16.89 -7.75
CA GLY A 145 -17.71 16.59 -8.49
C GLY A 145 -18.38 17.79 -9.20
N PRO A 146 -19.49 17.58 -9.92
CA PRO A 146 -20.21 18.67 -10.56
C PRO A 146 -20.85 19.58 -9.49
N PRO A 147 -20.93 20.91 -9.73
CA PRO A 147 -21.68 21.82 -8.86
C PRO A 147 -23.13 21.35 -8.75
N ASP A 148 -23.65 21.36 -7.52
CA ASP A 148 -25.06 21.11 -7.24
C ASP A 148 -25.92 22.03 -8.13
N PRO A 149 -26.82 21.49 -8.99
CA PRO A 149 -27.64 22.28 -9.89
C PRO A 149 -28.59 23.24 -9.15
N THR A 150 -28.71 23.13 -7.82
CA THR A 150 -29.57 23.97 -6.99
C THR A 150 -28.94 25.32 -6.64
N ALA A 151 -27.62 25.51 -6.81
CA ALA A 151 -26.95 26.77 -6.49
C ALA A 151 -27.24 27.92 -7.48
N ALA A 152 -27.93 27.65 -8.60
CA ALA A 152 -28.26 28.62 -9.64
C ALA A 152 -29.70 29.19 -9.56
N ARG A 153 -30.47 28.89 -8.50
CA ARG A 153 -31.81 29.46 -8.28
C ARG A 153 -31.80 30.42 -7.09
N SER A 154 -31.20 31.59 -7.31
CA SER A 154 -31.57 32.85 -6.62
C SER A 154 -32.82 33.43 -7.25
#